data_AF-A0A8T4S9I6-F1
#
_entry.id   AF-A0A8T4S9I6-F1
#
_cell.length_a   1.000
_cell.length_b   1.000
_cell.length_c   1.000
_cell.angle_alpha   90.00
_cell.angle_beta   90.00
_cell.angle_gamma   90.00
#
_symmetry.space_group_name_H-M   'P 1'
#
loop_
_entity.id
_entity.type
_entity.pdbx_description
1 polymer ?
#
loop_
_entity_poly.entity_id
_entity_poly.type
_entity_poly.pdbx_seq_one_letter_code
_entity_poly.pdbx_strand_id
1 'polypeptide(L)'
;MFFCAIMYSDASVFSESIKLLSSYFGKAQDMSDEFDFNFTEYYAPEFGANLKKRFVIYSLPIATLAEARLNTGKIEDILSSNGKRTVNIDPGIISKGGVIVASLKKMPFKEYLGDGVYAHKVLEFHDGEVLSFKHTFADYRKNVDFFKRYI
;
A
#
# COMPACT_ATOMS: atom_id res chain seq x y z
N MET A 1 13.31 0.33 2.06
CA MET A 1 12.39 1.41 2.49
C MET A 1 11.03 0.85 2.82
N PHE A 2 10.37 1.35 3.87
CA PHE A 2 8.98 1.02 4.19
C PHE A 2 8.05 2.04 3.53
N PHE A 3 6.93 1.57 2.97
CA PHE A 3 5.92 2.42 2.36
C PHE A 3 4.51 1.92 2.67
N CYS A 4 3.54 2.80 2.54
CA CYS A 4 2.13 2.44 2.41
C CYS A 4 1.58 2.90 1.06
N ALA A 5 0.86 2.04 0.38
CA ALA A 5 0.00 2.41 -0.73
C ALA A 5 -1.38 2.78 -0.18
N ILE A 6 -1.76 4.06 -0.29
CA ILE A 6 -2.95 4.62 0.32
C ILE A 6 -3.94 4.98 -0.77
N MET A 7 -5.06 4.27 -0.81
CA MET A 7 -6.19 4.54 -1.69
C MET A 7 -7.34 5.15 -0.88
N TYR A 8 -7.94 6.22 -1.36
CA TYR A 8 -8.93 7.02 -0.62
C TYR A 8 -9.95 7.64 -1.57
N SER A 9 -11.13 7.96 -1.05
CA SER A 9 -12.19 8.66 -1.78
C SER A 9 -12.25 10.17 -1.50
N ASP A 10 -11.64 10.64 -0.41
CA ASP A 10 -11.70 12.05 0.00
C ASP A 10 -10.34 12.55 0.55
N ALA A 11 -10.00 13.81 0.25
CA ALA A 11 -8.71 14.41 0.62
C ALA A 11 -8.55 14.62 2.14
N SER A 12 -9.64 14.81 2.87
CA SER A 12 -9.62 14.89 4.33
C SER A 12 -9.29 13.53 4.94
N VAL A 13 -9.85 12.44 4.39
CA VAL A 13 -9.53 11.06 4.80
C VAL A 13 -8.06 10.73 4.53
N PHE A 14 -7.53 11.14 3.36
CA PHE A 14 -6.10 11.00 3.09
C PHE A 14 -5.26 11.75 4.14
N SER A 15 -5.58 13.02 4.41
CA SER A 15 -4.85 13.84 5.37
C SER A 15 -4.86 13.23 6.78
N GLU A 16 -6.00 12.69 7.21
CA GLU A 16 -6.13 12.03 8.50
C GLU A 16 -5.36 10.70 8.55
N SER A 17 -5.39 9.92 7.46
CA SER A 17 -4.61 8.69 7.35
C SER A 17 -3.10 8.96 7.47
N ILE A 18 -2.59 10.06 6.92
CA ILE A 18 -1.18 10.46 7.04
C ILE A 18 -0.81 10.78 8.50
N LYS A 19 -1.68 11.49 9.23
CA LYS A 19 -1.44 11.80 10.66
C LYS A 19 -1.37 10.52 11.49
N LEU A 20 -2.35 9.63 11.32
CA LEU A 20 -2.40 8.36 12.04
C LEU A 20 -1.21 7.47 11.66
N LEU A 21 -0.91 7.28 10.38
CA LEU A 21 0.26 6.51 9.95
C LEU A 21 1.56 7.11 10.50
N SER A 22 1.65 8.44 10.60
CA SER A 22 2.84 9.09 11.14
C SER A 22 3.06 8.83 12.63
N SER A 23 2.02 8.56 13.41
CA SER A 23 2.17 8.19 14.82
C SER A 23 2.69 6.76 15.00
N TYR A 24 2.49 5.87 14.02
CA TYR A 24 2.98 4.49 14.04
C TYR A 24 4.34 4.34 13.37
N PHE A 25 4.57 5.04 12.25
CA PHE A 25 5.69 4.79 11.34
C PHE A 25 6.61 6.01 11.15
N GLY A 26 6.38 7.07 11.93
CA GLY A 26 7.11 8.32 11.87
C GLY A 26 6.72 9.19 10.68
N LYS A 27 7.40 10.32 10.50
CA LYS A 27 7.01 11.31 9.50
C LYS A 27 7.13 10.75 8.07
N ALA A 28 6.10 10.98 7.25
CA ALA A 28 6.17 10.76 5.80
C ALA A 28 7.34 11.54 5.17
N GLN A 29 8.21 10.84 4.45
CA GLN A 29 9.46 11.38 3.88
C GLN A 29 9.31 11.76 2.42
N ASP A 30 8.57 10.98 1.67
CA ASP A 30 8.31 11.19 0.24
C ASP A 30 6.95 10.58 -0.11
N MET A 31 6.37 11.04 -1.20
CA MET A 31 5.15 10.49 -1.75
C MET A 31 5.15 10.55 -3.27
N SER A 32 4.45 9.62 -3.91
CA SER A 32 4.15 9.72 -5.34
C SER A 32 3.21 10.88 -5.60
N ASP A 33 3.13 11.28 -6.87
CA ASP A 33 1.99 12.07 -7.33
C ASP A 33 0.69 11.32 -7.04
N GLU A 34 -0.38 12.09 -6.92
CA GLU A 34 -1.73 11.56 -6.85
C GLU A 34 -2.16 11.05 -8.22
N PHE A 35 -2.76 9.87 -8.26
CA PHE A 35 -3.35 9.35 -9.49
C PHE A 35 -4.72 8.73 -9.23
N ASP A 36 -5.57 8.78 -10.25
CA ASP A 36 -6.88 8.16 -10.20
C ASP A 36 -6.74 6.63 -10.21
N PHE A 37 -7.42 5.98 -9.27
CA PHE A 37 -7.48 4.53 -9.15
C PHE A 37 -8.68 3.99 -9.92
N ASN A 38 -8.52 3.87 -11.24
CA ASN A 38 -9.57 3.39 -12.15
C ASN A 38 -9.26 1.99 -12.72
N PHE A 39 -8.52 1.17 -11.97
CA PHE A 39 -7.99 -0.10 -12.47
C PHE A 39 -8.95 -1.29 -12.27
N THR A 40 -9.98 -1.12 -11.45
CA THR A 40 -10.99 -2.14 -11.20
C THR A 40 -12.25 -1.51 -10.60
N GLU A 41 -13.41 -2.06 -10.94
CA GLU A 41 -14.69 -1.69 -10.31
C GLU A 41 -14.89 -2.37 -8.95
N TYR A 42 -13.97 -3.26 -8.54
CA TYR A 42 -14.08 -4.06 -7.31
C TYR A 42 -14.35 -3.22 -6.05
N TYR A 43 -13.81 -2.01 -5.97
CA TYR A 43 -13.94 -1.13 -4.80
C TYR A 43 -15.11 -0.15 -4.87
N ALA A 44 -15.76 0.01 -6.03
CA ALA A 44 -16.82 1.00 -6.22
C ALA A 44 -18.01 0.82 -5.25
N PRO A 45 -18.47 -0.40 -4.90
CA PRO A 45 -19.56 -0.58 -3.94
C PRO A 45 -19.21 -0.14 -2.51
N GLU A 46 -17.93 -0.23 -2.13
CA GLU A 46 -17.44 0.07 -0.78
C GLU A 46 -17.04 1.54 -0.62
N PHE A 47 -16.38 2.12 -1.63
CA PHE A 47 -15.77 3.45 -1.56
C PHE A 47 -16.53 4.56 -2.28
N GLY A 48 -17.45 4.22 -3.19
CA GLY A 48 -18.01 5.17 -4.15
C GLY A 48 -17.10 5.37 -5.37
N ALA A 49 -17.34 6.46 -6.12
CA ALA A 49 -16.57 6.83 -7.31
C ALA A 49 -15.36 7.73 -6.96
N ASN A 50 -14.47 7.95 -7.95
CA ASN A 50 -13.31 8.86 -7.86
C ASN A 50 -12.26 8.46 -6.80
N LEU A 51 -11.94 7.17 -6.75
CA LEU A 51 -10.84 6.70 -5.93
C LEU A 51 -9.52 7.29 -6.41
N LYS A 52 -8.73 7.75 -5.46
CA LYS A 52 -7.36 8.22 -5.70
C LYS A 52 -6.39 7.37 -4.94
N LYS A 53 -5.15 7.33 -5.40
CA LYS A 53 -4.10 6.57 -4.73
C LYS A 53 -2.77 7.34 -4.73
N ARG A 54 -2.02 7.14 -3.64
CA ARG A 54 -0.63 7.61 -3.48
C ARG A 54 0.20 6.52 -2.83
N PHE A 55 1.48 6.47 -3.17
CA PHE A 55 2.48 5.72 -2.42
C PHE A 55 3.21 6.66 -1.48
N VAL A 56 3.41 6.29 -0.23
CA VAL A 56 4.01 7.15 0.80
C VAL A 56 5.13 6.41 1.51
N ILE A 57 6.34 6.99 1.52
CA ILE A 57 7.51 6.47 2.23
C ILE A 57 7.54 7.01 3.65
N TYR A 58 7.87 6.14 4.60
CA TYR A 58 7.98 6.47 6.01
C TYR A 58 9.41 6.26 6.52
N SER A 59 9.83 7.07 7.50
CA SER A 59 11.22 7.08 7.99
C SER A 59 11.55 6.00 9.01
N LEU A 60 10.57 5.52 9.78
CA LEU A 60 10.87 4.53 10.81
C LEU A 60 10.93 3.12 10.21
N PRO A 61 11.92 2.31 10.64
CA PRO A 61 11.91 0.89 10.33
C PRO A 61 10.70 0.24 11.01
N ILE A 62 10.06 -0.67 10.29
CA ILE A 62 9.04 -1.56 10.87
C ILE A 62 9.73 -2.79 11.47
N ALA A 63 9.20 -3.31 12.58
CA ALA A 63 9.70 -4.56 13.15
C ALA A 63 9.39 -5.75 12.24
N THR A 64 8.12 -5.87 11.81
CA THR A 64 7.69 -6.85 10.80
C THR A 64 6.64 -6.28 9.87
N LEU A 65 6.58 -6.82 8.64
CA LEU A 65 5.54 -6.46 7.67
C LEU A 65 4.15 -6.99 8.09
N ALA A 66 4.09 -8.07 8.86
CA ALA A 66 2.85 -8.58 9.44
C ALA A 66 2.23 -7.58 10.41
N GLU A 67 3.02 -7.10 11.39
CA GLU A 67 2.59 -6.10 12.36
C GLU A 67 2.16 -4.80 11.67
N ALA A 68 2.91 -4.33 10.67
CA ALA A 68 2.54 -3.17 9.89
C ALA A 68 1.18 -3.35 9.21
N ARG A 69 0.86 -4.55 8.68
CA ARG A 69 -0.46 -4.83 8.09
C ARG A 69 -1.59 -4.79 9.13
N LEU A 70 -1.36 -5.33 10.31
CA LEU A 70 -2.36 -5.29 11.39
C LEU A 70 -2.60 -3.85 11.86
N ASN A 71 -1.54 -3.04 12.01
CA ASN A 71 -1.67 -1.65 12.42
C ASN A 71 -2.35 -0.78 11.35
N THR A 72 -2.01 -0.98 10.07
CA THR A 72 -2.72 -0.30 8.97
C THR A 72 -4.19 -0.71 8.90
N GLY A 73 -4.53 -1.98 9.17
CA GLY A 73 -5.91 -2.45 9.28
C GLY A 73 -6.72 -1.71 10.35
N LYS A 74 -6.14 -1.52 11.54
CA LYS A 74 -6.79 -0.74 12.61
C LYS A 74 -7.04 0.72 12.20
N ILE A 75 -6.13 1.33 11.43
CA ILE A 75 -6.30 2.69 10.91
C ILE A 75 -7.44 2.73 9.88
N GLU A 76 -7.53 1.74 8.99
CA GLU A 76 -8.67 1.60 8.06
C GLU A 76 -10.01 1.51 8.83
N ASP A 77 -10.05 0.76 9.93
CA ASP A 77 -11.24 0.62 10.79
C ASP A 77 -11.60 1.94 11.50
N ILE A 78 -10.61 2.65 12.05
CA ILE A 78 -10.80 3.96 12.71
C ILE A 78 -11.40 4.99 11.75
N LEU A 79 -10.94 4.98 10.49
CA LEU A 79 -11.37 5.94 9.47
C LEU A 79 -12.63 5.50 8.73
N SER A 80 -13.12 4.27 8.99
CA SER A 80 -14.37 3.80 8.41
C SER A 80 -15.54 4.68 8.84
N SER A 81 -16.54 4.81 7.96
CA SER A 81 -17.71 5.65 8.21
C SER A 81 -18.96 4.94 7.73
N ASN A 82 -20.02 4.96 8.54
CA ASN A 82 -21.29 4.25 8.27
C ASN A 82 -21.10 2.76 7.92
N GLY A 83 -20.13 2.09 8.56
CA GLY A 83 -19.81 0.69 8.31
C GLY A 83 -19.13 0.43 6.96
N LYS A 84 -18.67 1.47 6.26
CA LYS A 84 -17.97 1.37 4.98
C LYS A 84 -16.53 1.86 5.10
N ARG A 85 -15.63 1.22 4.34
CA ARG A 85 -14.23 1.61 4.25
C ARG A 85 -14.10 2.90 3.44
N THR A 86 -13.36 3.87 3.97
CA THR A 86 -13.09 5.17 3.32
C THR A 86 -11.65 5.28 2.81
N VAL A 87 -10.76 4.44 3.32
CA VAL A 87 -9.34 4.33 2.95
C VAL A 87 -8.91 2.86 2.89
N ASN A 88 -8.11 2.48 1.91
CA ASN A 88 -7.36 1.23 1.89
C ASN A 88 -5.86 1.55 2.03
N ILE A 89 -5.18 0.89 2.94
CA ILE A 89 -3.78 1.11 3.28
C ILE A 89 -3.06 -0.23 3.18
N ASP A 90 -2.31 -0.42 2.09
CA ASP A 90 -1.48 -1.61 1.90
C ASP A 90 -0.02 -1.29 2.26
N PRO A 91 0.51 -1.80 3.39
CA PRO A 91 1.92 -1.64 3.71
C PRO A 91 2.80 -2.54 2.85
N GLY A 92 3.99 -2.06 2.52
CA GLY A 92 4.96 -2.80 1.74
C GLY A 92 6.40 -2.37 2.00
N ILE A 93 7.32 -3.14 1.43
CA ILE A 93 8.76 -2.88 1.51
C ILE A 93 9.31 -2.77 0.09
N ILE A 94 10.16 -1.76 -0.11
CA ILE A 94 11.02 -1.62 -1.28
C ILE A 94 12.43 -2.07 -0.87
N SER A 95 13.01 -2.97 -1.65
CA SER A 95 14.37 -3.49 -1.46
C SER A 95 15.09 -3.58 -2.80
N LYS A 96 16.40 -3.89 -2.78
CA LYS A 96 17.15 -4.20 -4.00
C LYS A 96 16.53 -5.32 -4.82
N GLY A 97 15.82 -6.25 -4.18
CA GLY A 97 15.17 -7.35 -4.88
C GLY A 97 13.85 -6.96 -5.55
N GLY A 98 13.23 -5.83 -5.19
CA GLY A 98 11.90 -5.47 -5.67
C GLY A 98 10.97 -4.89 -4.60
N VAL A 99 9.68 -4.93 -4.90
CA VAL A 99 8.59 -4.42 -4.05
C VAL A 99 7.74 -5.58 -3.54
N ILE A 100 7.52 -5.62 -2.22
CA ILE A 100 6.69 -6.62 -1.54
C ILE A 100 5.54 -5.90 -0.84
N VAL A 101 4.34 -6.47 -0.91
CA VAL A 101 3.11 -5.87 -0.33
C VAL A 101 2.40 -6.88 0.57
N ALA A 102 1.98 -6.43 1.75
CA ALA A 102 1.24 -7.20 2.73
C ALA A 102 -0.27 -7.22 2.43
N SER A 103 -0.96 -8.25 2.90
CA SER A 103 -2.39 -8.43 2.67
C SER A 103 -3.02 -9.35 3.72
N LEU A 104 -4.29 -9.11 4.06
CA LEU A 104 -5.09 -10.01 4.89
C LEU A 104 -5.78 -11.12 4.06
N LYS A 105 -5.70 -11.05 2.73
CA LYS A 105 -6.33 -12.03 1.84
C LYS A 105 -5.32 -13.07 1.39
N LYS A 106 -5.51 -14.32 1.83
CA LYS A 106 -4.76 -15.49 1.33
C LYS A 106 -4.96 -15.66 -0.18
N MET A 107 -3.86 -15.89 -0.90
CA MET A 107 -3.85 -16.27 -2.31
C MET A 107 -2.71 -17.28 -2.55
N PRO A 108 -2.78 -18.15 -3.57
CA PRO A 108 -1.76 -19.20 -3.80
C PRO A 108 -0.33 -18.67 -3.97
N PHE A 109 -0.17 -17.46 -4.50
CA PHE A 109 1.12 -16.81 -4.73
C PHE A 109 1.58 -15.94 -3.55
N LYS A 110 0.85 -15.89 -2.43
CA LYS A 110 1.23 -15.12 -1.25
C LYS A 110 1.79 -16.03 -0.17
N GLU A 111 2.92 -15.64 0.37
CA GLU A 111 3.59 -16.30 1.48
C GLU A 111 2.95 -15.87 2.81
N TYR A 112 2.86 -16.79 3.75
CA TYR A 112 2.31 -16.52 5.08
C TYR A 112 3.37 -15.86 5.98
N LEU A 113 3.02 -14.74 6.62
CA LEU A 113 3.92 -13.98 7.50
C LEU A 113 3.60 -14.15 9.00
N GLY A 114 2.50 -14.83 9.34
CA GLY A 114 1.97 -14.88 10.72
C GLY A 114 0.68 -14.09 10.88
N ASP A 115 -0.09 -14.40 11.93
CA ASP A 115 -1.31 -13.67 12.35
C ASP A 115 -2.36 -13.42 11.26
N GLY A 116 -2.53 -14.38 10.35
CA GLY A 116 -3.44 -14.24 9.20
C GLY A 116 -2.96 -13.26 8.13
N VAL A 117 -1.74 -12.72 8.24
CA VAL A 117 -1.12 -11.83 7.26
C VAL A 117 -0.32 -12.64 6.25
N TYR A 118 -0.42 -12.21 5.00
CA TYR A 118 0.31 -12.76 3.88
C TYR A 118 1.04 -11.63 3.14
N ALA A 119 2.07 -11.96 2.38
CA ALA A 119 2.73 -11.01 1.49
C ALA A 119 3.10 -11.64 0.16
N HIS A 120 3.34 -10.81 -0.83
CA HIS A 120 3.86 -11.24 -2.11
C HIS A 120 4.69 -10.13 -2.75
N LYS A 121 5.62 -10.56 -3.60
CA LYS A 121 6.39 -9.68 -4.46
C LYS A 121 5.51 -9.20 -5.62
N VAL A 122 5.40 -7.89 -5.79
CA VAL A 122 4.63 -7.24 -6.86
C VAL A 122 5.53 -6.68 -7.96
N LEU A 123 6.78 -6.35 -7.66
CA LEU A 123 7.78 -5.96 -8.66
C LEU A 123 9.10 -6.62 -8.32
N GLU A 124 9.89 -6.94 -9.33
CA GLU A 124 11.25 -7.45 -9.19
C GLU A 124 12.22 -6.51 -9.89
N PHE A 125 13.33 -6.22 -9.22
CA PHE A 125 14.41 -5.40 -9.77
C PHE A 125 15.60 -6.32 -10.03
N HIS A 126 16.04 -6.37 -11.28
CA HIS A 126 17.12 -7.24 -11.72
C HIS A 126 17.85 -6.58 -12.89
N ASP A 127 19.18 -6.43 -12.79
CA ASP A 127 20.05 -5.92 -13.84
C ASP A 127 19.58 -4.59 -14.50
N GLY A 128 19.05 -3.67 -13.68
CA GLY A 128 18.54 -2.38 -14.14
C GLY A 128 17.13 -2.43 -14.74
N GLU A 129 16.57 -3.63 -14.91
CA GLU A 129 15.19 -3.85 -15.36
C GLU A 129 14.22 -3.97 -14.18
N VAL A 130 12.95 -3.64 -14.46
CA VAL A 130 11.85 -3.85 -13.54
C VAL A 130 10.88 -4.86 -14.14
N LEU A 131 10.86 -6.04 -13.56
CA LEU A 131 10.01 -7.14 -13.97
C LEU A 131 8.70 -7.10 -13.19
N SER A 132 7.61 -7.45 -13.88
CA SER A 132 6.29 -7.63 -13.28
C SER A 132 5.83 -9.08 -13.40
N PHE A 133 5.01 -9.51 -12.46
CA PHE A 133 4.41 -10.83 -12.41
C PHE A 133 3.01 -10.82 -13.01
N LYS A 134 2.45 -12.01 -13.28
CA LYS A 134 1.04 -12.14 -13.72
C LYS A 134 0.07 -11.49 -12.73
N HIS A 135 0.37 -11.56 -11.44
CA HIS A 135 -0.44 -10.99 -10.36
C HIS A 135 -0.07 -9.54 -9.99
N THR A 136 0.91 -8.91 -10.65
CA THR A 136 1.25 -7.50 -10.38
C THR A 136 0.10 -6.60 -10.77
N PHE A 137 -0.38 -5.82 -9.80
CA PHE A 137 -1.44 -4.84 -9.99
C PHE A 137 -1.02 -3.73 -10.97
N ALA A 138 -1.98 -3.23 -11.76
CA ALA A 138 -1.72 -2.28 -12.84
C ALA A 138 -1.21 -0.92 -12.34
N ASP A 139 -1.64 -0.48 -11.16
CA ASP A 139 -1.15 0.73 -10.49
C ASP A 139 0.34 0.62 -10.15
N TYR A 140 0.84 -0.54 -9.72
CA TYR A 140 2.27 -0.75 -9.50
C TYR A 140 3.07 -0.74 -10.81
N ARG A 141 2.53 -1.31 -11.91
CA ARG A 141 3.20 -1.30 -13.22
C ARG A 141 3.32 0.12 -13.79
N LYS A 142 2.30 0.95 -13.61
CA LYS A 142 2.30 2.34 -14.11
C LYS A 142 3.16 3.28 -13.28
N ASN A 143 3.48 2.92 -12.04
CA ASN A 143 4.23 3.76 -11.11
C ASN A 143 5.62 3.18 -10.77
N VAL A 144 6.21 2.41 -11.68
CA VAL A 144 7.54 1.80 -11.49
C VAL A 144 8.61 2.87 -11.16
N ASP A 145 8.55 4.03 -11.80
CA ASP A 145 9.53 5.11 -11.60
C ASP A 145 9.51 5.66 -10.17
N PHE A 146 8.37 5.60 -9.46
CA PHE A 146 8.33 5.93 -8.04
C PHE A 146 9.25 4.99 -7.24
N PHE A 147 9.13 3.68 -7.47
CA PHE A 147 9.88 2.68 -6.72
C PHE A 147 11.37 2.63 -7.10
N LYS A 148 11.71 2.94 -8.36
CA LYS A 148 13.10 3.05 -8.84
C LYS A 148 13.90 4.18 -8.20
N ARG A 149 13.28 5.11 -7.47
CA ARG A 149 14.02 6.11 -6.68
C ARG A 149 14.76 5.53 -5.47
N TYR A 150 14.44 4.28 -5.11
CA TYR A 150 14.85 3.66 -3.84
C TYR A 150 15.72 2.41 -4.03
N ILE A 151 16.31 2.24 -5.21
CA ILE A 151 17.17 1.11 -5.59
C ILE A 151 18.63 1.53 -5.73
#